data_AF-A0A1H6FQP2-F1
#
_entry.id   AF-A0A1H6FQP2-F1
#
_cell.length_a   1.000
_cell.length_b   1.000
_cell.length_c   1.000
_cell.angle_alpha   90.00
_cell.angle_beta   90.00
_cell.angle_gamma   90.00
#
_symmetry.space_group_name_H-M   'P 1'
#
loop_
_entity.id
_entity.type
_entity.pdbx_description
1 polymer ?
#
loop_
_entity_poly.entity_id
_entity_poly.type
_entity_poly.pdbx_seq_one_letter_code
_entity_poly.pdbx_strand_id
1 'polypeptide(L)'
;MAALASPSTERSRRIRVGSTDAAGGRQVRADLERQIARLERRHAALVAAAWPRAELLAELAVPQARGRGPRLASVAELERTRDELIRRVLELERALDESHERERQMRELRRRMFEDPASCPGALVTNRDCGEPGCTRYRVVPRLGLLGLALGWWRVKVSSGCPLAEAPVGAELSPR
;
A
#
# COMPACT_ATOMS: atom_id res chain seq x y z
N MET A 1 9.82 -71.28 -20.66
CA MET A 1 8.57 -70.98 -19.93
C MET A 1 8.45 -69.47 -19.73
N ALA A 2 7.97 -68.74 -20.75
CA ALA A 2 7.77 -67.28 -20.67
C ALA A 2 6.29 -67.00 -20.35
N ALA A 3 6.03 -66.41 -19.19
CA ALA A 3 4.70 -66.01 -18.76
C ALA A 3 4.27 -64.75 -19.51
N LEU A 4 3.25 -64.89 -20.38
CA LEU A 4 2.59 -63.77 -21.05
C LEU A 4 1.82 -62.95 -20.01
N ALA A 5 2.34 -61.78 -19.68
CA ALA A 5 1.63 -60.78 -18.88
C ALA A 5 0.31 -60.42 -19.60
N SER A 6 -0.82 -60.64 -18.93
CA SER A 6 -2.14 -60.40 -19.51
C SER A 6 -2.38 -58.92 -19.82
N PRO A 7 -2.98 -58.59 -20.98
CA PRO A 7 -3.24 -57.19 -21.40
C PRO A 7 -4.24 -56.44 -20.50
N SER A 8 -4.95 -57.13 -19.61
CA SER A 8 -5.87 -56.56 -18.62
C SER A 8 -5.16 -55.83 -17.48
N THR A 9 -4.00 -56.32 -17.04
CA THR A 9 -3.23 -55.73 -15.91
C THR A 9 -2.65 -54.36 -16.28
N GLU A 10 -2.28 -54.18 -17.55
CA GLU A 10 -1.66 -52.96 -18.06
C GLU A 10 -2.69 -51.83 -18.29
N ARG A 11 -3.92 -52.20 -18.69
CA ARG A 11 -5.05 -51.26 -18.80
C ARG A 11 -5.49 -50.73 -17.44
N SER A 12 -5.56 -51.59 -16.42
CA SER A 12 -5.88 -51.19 -15.04
C SER A 12 -4.78 -50.36 -14.37
N ARG A 13 -3.52 -50.50 -14.81
CA ARG A 13 -2.40 -49.68 -14.34
C ARG A 13 -2.45 -48.27 -14.93
N ARG A 14 -2.72 -48.12 -16.24
CA ARG A 14 -2.88 -46.80 -16.89
C ARG A 14 -4.02 -45.97 -16.32
N ILE A 15 -5.16 -46.59 -15.99
CA ILE A 15 -6.31 -45.88 -15.41
C ILE A 15 -6.00 -45.34 -14.01
N ARG A 16 -5.21 -46.06 -13.20
CA ARG A 16 -4.81 -45.63 -11.85
C ARG A 16 -3.81 -44.48 -11.84
N VAL A 17 -2.83 -44.49 -12.75
CA VAL A 17 -1.83 -43.41 -12.85
C VAL A 17 -2.47 -42.11 -13.35
N GLY A 18 -3.39 -42.19 -14.31
CA GLY A 18 -4.12 -41.00 -14.79
C GLY A 18 -5.05 -40.36 -13.74
N SER A 19 -5.58 -41.15 -12.78
CA SER A 19 -6.45 -40.62 -11.73
C SER A 19 -5.66 -39.91 -10.62
N THR A 20 -4.44 -40.37 -10.31
CA THR A 20 -3.55 -39.73 -9.34
C THR A 20 -2.99 -38.40 -9.85
N ASP A 21 -2.66 -38.30 -11.14
CA ASP A 21 -2.14 -37.06 -11.73
C ASP A 21 -3.25 -35.99 -11.82
N ALA A 22 -4.47 -36.40 -12.19
CA ALA A 22 -5.63 -35.52 -12.19
C ALA A 22 -6.05 -35.09 -10.77
N ALA A 23 -5.93 -35.97 -9.77
CA ALA A 23 -6.17 -35.64 -8.37
C ALA A 23 -5.11 -34.68 -7.82
N GLY A 24 -3.83 -34.90 -8.16
CA GLY A 24 -2.72 -34.00 -7.83
C GLY A 24 -2.91 -32.61 -8.44
N GLY A 25 -3.28 -32.53 -9.72
CA GLY A 25 -3.57 -31.25 -10.38
C GLY A 25 -4.72 -30.47 -9.74
N ARG A 26 -5.79 -31.17 -9.32
CA ARG A 26 -6.90 -30.54 -8.55
C ARG A 26 -6.43 -30.03 -7.19
N GLN A 27 -5.59 -30.79 -6.50
CA GLN A 27 -5.07 -30.40 -5.20
C GLN A 27 -4.17 -29.15 -5.30
N VAL A 28 -3.24 -29.12 -6.26
CA VAL A 28 -2.36 -27.95 -6.52
C VAL A 28 -3.19 -26.70 -6.79
N ARG A 29 -4.24 -26.83 -7.61
CA ARG A 29 -5.15 -25.71 -7.90
C ARG A 29 -5.85 -25.21 -6.64
N ALA A 30 -6.42 -26.12 -5.84
CA ALA A 30 -7.11 -25.76 -4.60
C ALA A 30 -6.15 -25.10 -3.58
N ASP A 31 -4.89 -25.52 -3.54
CA ASP A 31 -3.86 -24.90 -2.71
C ASP A 31 -3.54 -23.46 -3.18
N LEU A 32 -3.38 -23.24 -4.49
CA LEU A 32 -3.17 -21.90 -5.03
C LEU A 32 -4.36 -20.97 -4.79
N GLU A 33 -5.58 -21.45 -4.99
CA GLU A 33 -6.81 -20.68 -4.72
C GLU A 33 -6.90 -20.29 -3.23
N ARG A 34 -6.53 -21.20 -2.31
CA ARG A 34 -6.42 -20.88 -0.87
C ARG A 34 -5.36 -19.81 -0.59
N GLN A 35 -4.20 -19.88 -1.23
CA GLN A 35 -3.13 -18.89 -1.08
C GLN A 35 -3.58 -17.51 -1.58
N ILE A 36 -4.16 -17.45 -2.79
CA ILE A 36 -4.72 -16.23 -3.38
C ILE A 36 -5.76 -15.63 -2.45
N ALA A 37 -6.74 -16.41 -1.97
CA ALA A 37 -7.77 -15.89 -1.07
C ALA A 37 -7.19 -15.33 0.25
N ARG A 38 -6.10 -15.90 0.77
CA ARG A 38 -5.39 -15.35 1.93
C ARG A 38 -4.69 -14.02 1.59
N LEU A 39 -4.02 -13.94 0.45
CA LEU A 39 -3.33 -12.73 -0.01
C LEU A 39 -4.33 -11.61 -0.32
N GLU A 40 -5.47 -11.90 -0.94
CA GLU A 40 -6.54 -10.93 -1.20
C GLU A 40 -7.09 -10.35 0.11
N ARG A 41 -7.34 -11.18 1.12
CA ARG A 41 -7.74 -10.70 2.45
C ARG A 41 -6.67 -9.81 3.08
N ARG A 42 -5.39 -10.18 2.97
CA ARG A 42 -4.28 -9.37 3.48
C ARG A 42 -4.20 -8.02 2.75
N HIS A 43 -4.27 -8.04 1.42
CA HIS A 43 -4.28 -6.84 0.60
C HIS A 43 -5.46 -5.92 0.96
N ALA A 44 -6.68 -6.45 1.09
CA ALA A 44 -7.85 -5.70 1.53
C ALA A 44 -7.65 -5.07 2.92
N ALA A 45 -7.06 -5.80 3.87
CA ALA A 45 -6.75 -5.27 5.19
C ALA A 45 -5.71 -4.13 5.14
N LEU A 46 -4.68 -4.25 4.30
CA LEU A 46 -3.67 -3.19 4.11
C LEU A 46 -4.27 -1.94 3.45
N VAL A 47 -5.12 -2.12 2.43
CA VAL A 47 -5.85 -1.02 1.80
C VAL A 47 -6.74 -0.31 2.81
N ALA A 48 -7.44 -1.06 3.67
CA ALA A 48 -8.24 -0.49 4.75
C ALA A 48 -7.38 0.27 5.77
N ALA A 49 -6.21 -0.26 6.13
CA ALA A 49 -5.26 0.40 7.04
C ALA A 49 -4.59 1.65 6.44
N ALA A 50 -4.52 1.74 5.11
CA ALA A 50 -4.02 2.91 4.42
C ALA A 50 -4.99 4.09 4.48
N TRP A 51 -6.30 3.86 4.59
CA TRP A 51 -7.28 4.94 4.72
C TRP A 51 -7.03 5.79 5.98
N PRO A 52 -7.06 7.14 5.91
CA PRO A 52 -7.54 7.99 4.81
C PRO A 52 -6.46 8.49 3.82
N ARG A 53 -5.30 7.82 3.71
CA ARG A 53 -4.19 8.22 2.83
C ARG A 53 -4.52 7.94 1.35
N ALA A 54 -5.38 8.77 0.78
CA ALA A 54 -5.85 8.63 -0.60
C ALA A 54 -4.71 8.74 -1.62
N GLU A 55 -3.67 9.54 -1.34
CA GLU A 55 -2.51 9.68 -2.23
C GLU A 55 -1.68 8.40 -2.28
N LEU A 56 -1.44 7.78 -1.12
CA LEU A 56 -0.75 6.49 -1.03
C LEU A 56 -1.48 5.41 -1.84
N LEU A 57 -2.81 5.38 -1.75
CA LEU A 57 -3.64 4.44 -2.50
C LEU A 57 -3.68 4.77 -4.01
N ALA A 58 -3.61 6.04 -4.40
CA ALA A 58 -3.61 6.47 -5.79
C ALA A 58 -2.28 6.15 -6.50
N GLU A 59 -1.15 6.33 -5.82
CA GLU A 59 0.18 5.95 -6.33
C GLU A 59 0.30 4.44 -6.55
N LEU A 60 -0.38 3.66 -5.71
CA LEU A 60 -0.39 2.20 -5.76
C LEU A 60 -1.59 1.63 -6.54
N ALA A 61 -2.46 2.50 -7.08
CA ALA A 61 -3.62 2.08 -7.86
C ALA A 61 -3.19 1.53 -9.22
N VAL A 62 -3.59 0.29 -9.50
CA VAL A 62 -3.34 -0.39 -10.78
C VAL A 62 -4.61 -0.37 -11.63
N PRO A 63 -4.51 -0.20 -12.96
CA PRO A 63 -5.66 -0.35 -13.85
C PRO A 63 -6.35 -1.70 -13.63
N GLN A 64 -7.67 -1.63 -13.41
CA GLN A 64 -8.55 -2.79 -13.27
C GLN A 64 -8.29 -3.77 -14.42
N ALA A 65 -8.03 -5.04 -14.10
CA ALA A 65 -7.84 -6.07 -15.09
C ALA A 65 -9.09 -6.12 -15.99
N ARG A 66 -8.96 -5.70 -17.25
CA ARG A 66 -10.01 -5.84 -18.26
C ARG A 66 -10.22 -7.33 -18.50
N GLY A 67 -11.21 -7.90 -17.82
CA GLY A 67 -11.47 -9.33 -17.82
C GLY A 67 -11.92 -9.83 -19.19
N ARG A 68 -11.15 -10.77 -19.75
CA ARG A 68 -11.65 -11.75 -20.72
C ARG A 68 -12.74 -12.57 -20.02
N GLY A 69 -13.84 -12.87 -20.72
CA GLY A 69 -15.09 -13.45 -20.15
C GLY A 69 -14.94 -14.71 -19.29
N PRO A 70 -16.04 -15.19 -18.68
CA PRO A 70 -16.04 -16.22 -17.63
C PRO A 70 -15.36 -17.51 -18.09
N ARG A 71 -14.19 -17.80 -17.51
CA ARG A 71 -13.42 -19.03 -17.73
C ARG A 71 -12.71 -19.47 -16.45
N LEU A 72 -12.51 -20.77 -16.30
CA LEU A 72 -11.65 -21.29 -15.24
C LEU A 72 -10.19 -20.92 -15.55
N ALA A 73 -9.51 -20.27 -14.60
CA ALA A 73 -8.10 -19.97 -14.71
C ALA A 73 -7.27 -21.26 -14.83
N SER A 74 -6.20 -21.25 -15.61
CA SER A 74 -5.18 -22.31 -15.59
C SER A 74 -4.31 -22.21 -14.34
N VAL A 75 -3.57 -23.28 -14.00
CA VAL A 75 -2.60 -23.27 -12.87
C VAL A 75 -1.58 -22.14 -13.04
N ALA A 76 -1.04 -21.96 -14.25
CA ALA A 76 -0.10 -20.88 -14.55
C ALA A 76 -0.72 -19.48 -14.37
N GLU A 77 -2.02 -19.30 -14.65
CA GLU A 77 -2.71 -18.04 -14.38
C GLU A 77 -2.92 -17.80 -12.89
N LEU A 78 -3.19 -18.84 -12.10
CA LEU A 78 -3.28 -18.75 -10.64
C LEU A 78 -1.91 -18.41 -10.03
N GLU A 79 -0.82 -19.02 -10.50
CA GLU A 79 0.54 -18.69 -10.04
C GLU A 79 0.90 -17.24 -10.34
N ARG A 80 0.65 -16.75 -11.57
CA ARG A 80 0.83 -15.33 -11.90
C ARG A 80 0.00 -14.42 -11.01
N THR A 81 -1.25 -14.81 -10.72
CA THR A 81 -2.14 -14.03 -9.84
C THR A 81 -1.60 -13.99 -8.41
N ARG A 82 -1.12 -15.12 -7.89
CA ARG A 82 -0.47 -15.21 -6.58
C ARG A 82 0.76 -14.32 -6.52
N ASP A 83 1.66 -14.43 -7.48
CA ASP A 83 2.95 -13.71 -7.48
C ASP A 83 2.73 -12.20 -7.58
N GLU A 84 1.77 -11.78 -8.40
CA GLU A 84 1.33 -10.39 -8.51
C GLU A 84 0.71 -9.89 -7.19
N LEU A 85 -0.12 -10.70 -6.52
CA LEU A 85 -0.67 -10.34 -5.20
C LEU A 85 0.42 -10.26 -4.12
N ILE A 86 1.41 -11.16 -4.12
CA ILE A 86 2.55 -11.10 -3.21
C ILE A 86 3.29 -9.78 -3.40
N ARG A 87 3.62 -9.43 -4.65
CA ARG A 87 4.28 -8.17 -5.00
C ARG A 87 3.50 -6.97 -4.45
N ARG A 88 2.19 -6.92 -4.69
CA ARG A 88 1.31 -5.82 -4.23
C ARG A 88 1.24 -5.72 -2.70
N VAL A 89 1.13 -6.85 -2.01
CA VAL A 89 1.12 -6.87 -0.54
C VAL A 89 2.42 -6.29 0.01
N LEU A 90 3.57 -6.71 -0.54
CA LEU A 90 4.88 -6.21 -0.10
C LEU A 90 5.06 -4.72 -0.41
N GLU A 91 4.59 -4.24 -1.56
CA GLU A 91 4.63 -2.81 -1.91
C GLU A 91 3.78 -1.98 -0.95
N LEU A 92 2.55 -2.41 -0.66
CA LEU A 92 1.68 -1.73 0.31
C LEU A 92 2.27 -1.74 1.73
N GLU A 93 2.84 -2.86 2.17
CA GLU A 93 3.47 -2.95 3.48
C GLU A 93 4.64 -1.96 3.61
N ARG A 94 5.54 -1.94 2.62
CA ARG A 94 6.67 -0.99 2.59
C ARG A 94 6.20 0.46 2.59
N ALA A 95 5.22 0.79 1.74
CA ALA A 95 4.75 2.15 1.62
C ALA A 95 4.03 2.64 2.90
N LEU A 96 3.33 1.73 3.60
CA LEU A 96 2.75 2.01 4.92
C LEU A 96 3.83 2.20 5.99
N ASP A 97 4.85 1.36 6.01
CA ASP A 97 5.96 1.47 6.98
C ASP A 97 6.74 2.78 6.79
N GLU A 98 7.04 3.15 5.55
CA GLU A 98 7.66 4.43 5.19
C GLU A 98 6.77 5.63 5.57
N SER A 99 5.46 5.51 5.38
CA SER A 99 4.51 6.55 5.79
C SER A 99 4.48 6.70 7.31
N HIS A 100 4.42 5.61 8.05
CA HIS A 100 4.45 5.63 9.52
C HIS A 100 5.76 6.20 10.06
N GLU A 101 6.89 5.90 9.42
CA GLU A 101 8.17 6.47 9.82
C GLU A 101 8.23 7.97 9.57
N ARG A 102 7.79 8.44 8.40
CA ARG A 102 7.65 9.87 8.11
C ARG A 102 6.75 10.56 9.13
N GLU A 103 5.60 9.99 9.44
CA GLU A 103 4.68 10.53 10.45
C GLU A 103 5.32 10.61 11.84
N ARG A 104 6.08 9.58 12.26
CA ARG A 104 6.83 9.60 13.53
C ARG A 104 7.84 10.75 13.56
N GLN A 105 8.60 10.92 12.49
CA GLN A 105 9.59 12.00 12.37
C GLN A 105 8.94 13.39 12.40
N MET A 106 7.77 13.55 11.77
CA MET A 106 7.04 14.82 11.78
C MET A 106 6.42 15.13 13.14
N ARG A 107 5.91 14.12 13.86
CA ARG A 107 5.45 14.28 15.25
C ARG A 107 6.59 14.68 16.17
N GLU A 108 7.77 14.07 15.99
CA GLU A 108 8.98 14.42 16.72
C GLU A 108 9.44 15.85 16.43
N LEU A 109 9.47 16.25 15.16
CA LEU A 109 9.77 17.63 14.77
C LEU A 109 8.78 18.61 15.39
N ARG A 110 7.48 18.31 15.36
CA ARG A 110 6.45 19.15 16.00
C ARG A 110 6.71 19.28 17.50
N ARG A 111 7.07 18.19 18.19
CA ARG A 111 7.43 18.23 19.62
C ARG A 111 8.61 19.18 19.84
N ARG A 112 9.70 19.02 19.08
CA ARG A 112 10.89 19.89 19.15
C ARG A 112 10.58 21.35 18.88
N MET A 113 9.68 21.66 17.93
CA MET A 113 9.25 23.03 17.68
C MET A 113 8.62 23.69 18.91
N PHE A 114 7.90 22.94 19.75
CA PHE A 114 7.29 23.46 20.98
C PHE A 114 8.28 23.51 22.16
N GLU A 115 9.20 22.54 22.25
CA GLU A 115 10.23 22.49 23.30
C GLU A 115 11.31 23.56 23.10
N ASP A 116 11.88 23.63 21.90
CA ASP A 116 12.90 24.60 21.52
C ASP A 116 12.69 25.07 20.07
N PRO A 117 11.87 26.10 19.84
CA PRO A 117 11.65 26.64 18.51
C PRO A 117 12.91 27.26 17.88
N ALA A 118 13.93 27.64 18.67
CA ALA A 118 15.15 28.23 18.14
C ALA A 118 16.03 27.23 17.41
N SER A 119 15.97 25.95 17.80
CA SER A 119 16.63 24.84 17.10
C SER A 119 15.97 24.48 15.75
N CYS A 120 14.74 24.94 15.51
CA CYS A 120 13.93 24.57 14.35
C CYS A 120 13.47 25.81 13.54
N PRO A 121 14.38 26.71 13.12
CA PRO A 121 14.00 27.97 12.49
C PRO A 121 13.29 27.74 11.15
N GLY A 122 12.10 28.32 10.98
CA GLY A 122 11.30 28.20 9.75
C GLY A 122 10.63 26.83 9.53
N ALA A 123 10.77 25.89 10.47
CA ALA A 123 10.17 24.57 10.37
C ALA A 123 8.65 24.65 10.20
N LEU A 124 8.13 23.72 9.40
CA LEU A 124 6.72 23.61 9.09
C LEU A 124 6.26 22.17 9.24
N VAL A 125 5.20 21.96 10.02
CA VAL A 125 4.55 20.66 10.16
C VAL A 125 3.04 20.85 10.04
N THR A 126 2.35 19.96 9.34
CA THR A 126 0.89 19.90 9.30
C THR A 126 0.36 18.66 10.02
N ASN A 127 -0.91 18.66 10.40
CA ASN A 127 -1.56 17.46 10.93
C ASN A 127 -1.51 16.29 9.93
N ARG A 128 -1.62 16.59 8.64
CA ARG A 128 -1.50 15.60 7.56
C ARG A 128 -0.11 14.95 7.54
N ASP A 129 0.96 15.72 7.74
CA ASP A 129 2.33 15.18 7.84
C ASP A 129 2.50 14.25 9.05
N CYS A 130 1.73 14.48 10.12
CA CYS A 130 1.70 13.65 11.32
C CYS A 130 0.71 12.46 11.24
N GLY A 131 -0.02 12.30 10.14
CA GLY A 131 -1.09 11.28 10.03
C GLY A 131 -2.29 11.55 10.95
N GLU A 132 -2.48 12.79 11.39
CA GLU A 132 -3.58 13.20 12.27
C GLU A 132 -4.71 13.87 11.47
N PRO A 133 -5.97 13.73 11.92
CA PRO A 133 -7.08 14.40 11.25
C PRO A 133 -7.01 15.92 11.38
N GLY A 134 -7.64 16.61 10.42
CA GLY A 134 -7.76 18.07 10.42
C GLY A 134 -6.65 18.78 9.64
N CYS A 135 -6.77 20.11 9.59
CA CYS A 135 -5.98 20.96 8.70
C CYS A 135 -4.98 21.86 9.44
N THR A 136 -4.69 21.55 10.71
CA THR A 136 -3.82 22.38 11.55
C THR A 136 -2.40 22.40 10.98
N ARG A 137 -1.83 23.60 10.95
CA ARG A 137 -0.49 23.89 10.49
C ARG A 137 0.30 24.56 11.61
N TYR A 138 1.48 24.04 11.89
CA TYR A 138 2.45 24.53 12.86
C TYR A 138 3.62 25.13 12.09
N ARG A 139 3.96 26.38 12.35
CA ARG A 139 5.11 27.05 11.73
C ARG A 139 5.94 27.78 12.77
N VAL A 140 7.24 27.57 12.77
CA VAL A 140 8.17 28.38 13.56
C VAL A 140 8.43 29.69 12.81
N VAL A 141 8.15 30.82 13.47
CA VAL A 141 8.37 32.18 12.91
C VAL A 141 9.13 33.05 13.91
N PRO A 142 9.97 33.99 13.43
CA PRO A 142 10.64 34.92 14.31
C PRO A 142 9.61 35.87 14.95
N ARG A 143 9.83 36.20 16.22
CA ARG A 143 9.05 37.22 16.93
C ARG A 143 9.49 38.60 16.44
N LEU A 144 8.56 39.53 16.24
CA LEU A 144 8.91 40.92 15.85
C LEU A 144 9.72 41.04 14.54
N GLY A 145 9.54 40.12 13.59
CA GLY A 145 10.15 40.21 12.25
C GLY A 145 11.68 40.06 12.28
N LEU A 146 12.40 40.97 11.60
CA LEU A 146 13.87 40.92 11.47
C LEU A 146 14.60 40.97 12.82
N LEU A 147 14.05 41.66 13.82
CA LEU A 147 14.66 41.76 15.14
C LEU A 147 14.69 40.41 15.86
N GLY A 148 13.60 39.63 15.82
CA GLY A 148 13.63 38.30 16.42
C GLY A 148 14.46 37.31 15.64
N LEU A 149 14.67 37.52 14.34
CA LEU A 149 15.62 36.72 13.58
C LEU A 149 17.06 36.99 14.07
N ALA A 150 17.42 38.27 14.26
CA ALA A 150 18.74 38.65 14.77
C ALA A 150 18.97 38.24 16.23
N LEU A 151 17.94 38.27 17.06
CA LEU A 151 18.02 37.98 18.50
C LEU A 151 17.67 36.53 18.86
N GLY A 152 17.40 35.67 17.87
CA GLY A 152 17.01 34.28 18.10
C GLY A 152 15.69 34.13 18.85
N TRP A 153 14.77 35.09 18.71
CA TRP A 153 13.45 35.04 19.34
C TRP A 153 12.45 34.37 18.42
N TRP A 154 12.06 33.14 18.75
CA TRP A 154 11.17 32.33 17.94
C TRP A 154 9.83 32.07 18.63
N ARG A 155 8.80 31.81 17.84
CA ARG A 155 7.50 31.32 18.32
C ARG A 155 6.90 30.32 17.36
N VAL A 156 6.13 29.38 17.88
CA VAL A 156 5.27 28.53 17.06
C VAL A 156 3.96 29.26 16.78
N LYS A 157 3.64 29.42 15.51
CA LYS A 157 2.33 29.86 15.03
C LYS A 157 1.52 28.62 14.66
N VAL A 158 0.37 28.46 15.31
CA VAL A 158 -0.61 27.43 14.99
C VAL A 158 -1.73 28.08 14.21
N SER A 159 -2.05 27.55 13.03
CA SER A 159 -3.20 27.97 12.24
C SER A 159 -4.07 26.76 11.96
N SER A 160 -5.34 26.83 12.36
CA SER A 160 -6.36 25.79 12.15
C SER A 160 -7.10 25.94 10.81
N GLY A 161 -6.54 26.69 9.85
CA GLY A 161 -7.19 26.99 8.58
C GLY A 161 -7.43 25.72 7.77
N CYS A 162 -8.69 25.47 7.40
CA CYS A 162 -9.05 24.48 6.40
C CYS A 162 -8.56 25.02 5.03
N PRO A 163 -7.58 24.41 4.35
CA PRO A 163 -7.05 24.89 3.07
C PRO A 163 -8.03 24.70 1.91
N LEU A 164 -9.28 24.28 2.15
CA LEU A 164 -10.34 24.29 1.13
C LEU A 164 -10.65 25.70 0.58
N ALA A 165 -10.07 26.76 1.15
CA ALA A 165 -10.09 28.12 0.60
C ALA A 165 -8.83 28.50 -0.20
N GLU A 166 -7.72 27.74 -0.09
CA GLU A 166 -6.51 27.92 -0.91
C GLU A 166 -6.53 26.84 -2.00
N ALA A 167 -7.24 27.13 -3.10
CA ALA A 167 -7.03 26.40 -4.35
C ALA A 167 -5.53 26.39 -4.69
N PRO A 168 -4.98 25.31 -5.28
CA PRO A 168 -3.60 25.32 -5.73
C PRO A 168 -3.42 26.47 -6.73
N VAL A 169 -2.56 27.43 -6.36
CA VAL A 169 -2.04 28.43 -7.29
C VAL A 169 -1.26 27.66 -8.35
N GLY A 170 -1.89 27.37 -9.49
CA GLY A 170 -1.25 26.69 -10.61
C GLY A 170 -2.12 25.81 -11.51
N ALA A 171 -3.41 25.60 -11.23
CA ALA A 171 -4.30 24.91 -12.18
C ALA A 171 -4.93 25.90 -13.17
N GLU A 172 -4.15 26.43 -14.10
CA GLU A 172 -4.68 26.99 -15.34
C GLU A 172 -5.33 25.84 -16.14
N LEU A 173 -6.64 25.64 -15.93
CA LEU A 173 -7.47 24.86 -16.83
C LEU A 173 -7.72 25.70 -18.08
N SER A 174 -6.93 25.45 -19.12
CA SER A 174 -7.20 25.91 -20.48
C SER A 174 -8.49 25.26 -20.99
N PRO A 175 -9.50 26.03 -21.44
CA PRO A 175 -10.72 25.47 -21.99
C PRO A 175 -10.49 25.01 -23.44
N ARG A 176 -10.95 23.80 -23.74
CA ARG A 176 -11.31 23.36 -25.10
C ARG A 176 -12.82 23.21 -25.16
#